data_AF-A0A6D0ILA7-F1
#
_entry.id   AF-A0A6D0ILA7-F1
#
_cell.length_a   1.000
_cell.length_b   1.000
_cell.length_c   1.000
_cell.angle_alpha   90.00
_cell.angle_beta   90.00
_cell.angle_gamma   90.00
#
_symmetry.space_group_name_H-M   'P 1'
#
loop_
_entity.id
_entity.type
_entity.pdbx_description
1 polymer ?
#
loop_
_entity_poly.entity_id
_entity_poly.type
_entity_poly.pdbx_seq_one_letter_code
_entity_poly.pdbx_strand_id
1 'polypeptide(L)'
;LFTMLLVVTSNNLIVMWAAIEATTLSSAFLVGIYGQRSSLEAAWKYIIICTVGVAFGLFGTVLVYANAASVMPQAEMAIFWSEVLKQ
;
A
#
# COMPACT_ATOMS: atom_id res chain seq x y z
N LEU A 1 -2.75 -14.38 -0.80
CA LEU A 1 -1.54 -14.72 -1.58
C LEU A 1 -1.42 -13.88 -2.84
N PHE A 2 -2.43 -13.89 -3.72
CA PHE A 2 -2.41 -13.10 -4.96
C PHE A 2 -2.01 -11.63 -4.76
N THR A 3 -2.68 -10.91 -3.86
CA THR A 3 -2.41 -9.49 -3.60
C THR A 3 -0.98 -9.26 -3.07
N MET A 4 -0.47 -10.13 -2.19
CA MET A 4 0.92 -10.03 -1.72
C MET A 4 1.94 -10.28 -2.82
N LEU A 5 1.69 -11.23 -3.73
CA LEU A 5 2.57 -11.46 -4.89
C LEU A 5 2.51 -10.28 -5.87
N LEU A 6 1.34 -9.66 -6.02
CA LEU A 6 1.16 -8.48 -6.88
C LEU A 6 1.98 -7.29 -6.38
N VAL A 7 2.13 -7.11 -5.07
CA VAL A 7 2.99 -6.05 -4.48
C VAL A 7 4.43 -6.20 -4.97
N VAL A 8 5.02 -7.39 -4.87
CA VAL A 8 6.45 -7.58 -5.18
C VAL A 8 6.75 -7.70 -6.67
N THR A 9 5.74 -8.00 -7.49
CA THR A 9 5.89 -8.14 -8.95
C THR A 9 5.51 -6.87 -9.72
N SER A 10 4.83 -5.92 -9.09
CA SER A 10 4.44 -4.67 -9.75
C SER A 10 5.60 -3.70 -9.88
N ASN A 11 5.80 -3.18 -11.08
CA ASN A 11 6.75 -2.08 -11.33
C ASN A 11 6.11 -0.71 -11.18
N ASN A 12 4.78 -0.60 -11.09
CA ASN A 12 4.08 0.67 -10.95
C ASN A 12 3.84 0.98 -9.47
N LEU A 13 4.29 2.14 -9.01
CA LEU A 13 4.20 2.58 -7.61
C LEU A 13 2.75 2.63 -7.09
N ILE A 14 1.81 3.07 -7.93
CA ILE A 14 0.39 3.14 -7.58
C ILE A 14 -0.20 1.75 -7.45
N VAL A 15 0.14 0.84 -8.37
CA VAL A 15 -0.31 -0.56 -8.33
C VAL A 15 0.28 -1.30 -7.14
N MET A 16 1.55 -1.05 -6.80
CA MET A 16 2.16 -1.58 -5.58
C MET A 16 1.37 -1.17 -4.33
N TRP A 17 1.09 0.13 -4.18
CA TRP A 17 0.32 0.63 -3.04
C TRP A 17 -1.09 0.02 -2.99
N ALA A 18 -1.80 -0.01 -4.12
CA ALA A 18 -3.14 -0.60 -4.20
C ALA A 18 -3.13 -2.11 -3.84
N ALA A 19 -2.08 -2.84 -4.21
CA ALA A 19 -1.91 -4.25 -3.86
C ALA A 19 -1.63 -4.44 -2.35
N ILE A 20 -0.94 -3.50 -1.71
CA ILE A 20 -0.75 -3.48 -0.25
C ILE A 20 -2.11 -3.26 0.43
N GLU A 21 -2.88 -2.26 0.00
CA GLU A 21 -4.22 -2.00 0.53
C GLU A 21 -5.16 -3.20 0.33
N ALA A 22 -5.14 -3.85 -0.84
CA ALA A 22 -5.94 -5.04 -1.09
C ALA A 22 -5.57 -6.20 -0.14
N THR A 23 -4.30 -6.32 0.24
CA THR A 23 -3.83 -7.32 1.22
C THR A 23 -4.33 -7.01 2.63
N THR A 24 -4.31 -5.74 3.03
CA THR A 24 -4.80 -5.32 4.36
C THR A 24 -6.32 -5.43 4.46
N LEU A 25 -7.06 -5.04 3.42
CA LEU A 25 -8.51 -5.15 3.37
C LEU A 25 -8.97 -6.61 3.39
N SER A 26 -8.27 -7.48 2.65
CA SER A 26 -8.51 -8.94 2.72
C SER A 26 -8.28 -9.50 4.13
N SER A 27 -7.23 -9.03 4.82
CA SER A 27 -6.91 -9.47 6.19
C SER A 27 -7.92 -8.94 7.21
N ALA A 28 -8.33 -7.68 7.09
CA ALA A 28 -9.35 -7.07 7.94
C ALA A 28 -10.70 -7.77 7.78
N PHE A 29 -11.09 -8.13 6.54
CA PHE A 29 -12.29 -8.91 6.28
C PHE A 29 -12.26 -10.29 6.96
N LEU A 30 -11.11 -10.98 6.91
CA LEU A 30 -10.91 -12.27 7.58
C LEU A 30 -10.94 -12.17 9.12
N VAL A 31 -10.56 -11.04 9.70
CA VAL A 31 -10.67 -10.84 11.15
C VAL A 31 -12.12 -10.50 11.54
N GLY A 32 -12.83 -9.73 10.70
CA GLY A 32 -14.22 -9.31 10.96
C GLY A 32 -15.24 -10.45 11.04
N ILE A 33 -14.95 -11.62 10.46
CA ILE A 33 -15.81 -12.81 10.52
C ILE A 33 -15.70 -13.60 11.84
N TYR A 34 -14.73 -13.31 12.72
CA TYR A 34 -14.60 -13.96 14.03
C TYR A 34 -15.48 -13.26 15.08
N GLY A 35 -16.73 -13.69 15.21
CA GLY A 35 -17.79 -13.09 16.04
C GLY A 35 -17.66 -13.20 17.58
N GLN A 36 -16.44 -13.22 18.14
CA GLN A 36 -16.22 -13.20 19.60
C GLN A 36 -15.96 -11.78 20.10
N ARG A 37 -16.53 -11.39 21.25
CA ARG A 37 -16.41 -10.00 21.78
C ARG A 37 -14.97 -9.52 21.95
N SER A 38 -14.06 -10.38 22.41
CA SER A 38 -12.62 -10.04 22.51
C SER A 38 -11.95 -9.91 21.14
N SER A 39 -12.39 -10.70 20.15
CA SER A 39 -11.89 -10.65 18.78
C SER A 39 -12.34 -9.38 18.06
N LEU A 40 -13.57 -8.91 18.32
CA LEU A 40 -14.10 -7.64 17.82
C LEU A 40 -13.32 -6.42 18.33
N GLU A 41 -12.96 -6.39 19.60
CA GLU A 41 -12.14 -5.30 20.15
C GLU A 41 -10.74 -5.27 19.53
N ALA A 42 -10.14 -6.44 19.29
CA ALA A 42 -8.86 -6.55 18.60
C ALA A 42 -8.98 -6.15 17.11
N ALA A 43 -10.07 -6.56 16.44
CA ALA A 43 -10.34 -6.26 15.04
C ALA A 43 -10.44 -4.76 14.79
N TRP A 44 -11.22 -4.05 15.60
CA TRP A 44 -11.38 -2.60 15.51
C TRP A 44 -10.05 -1.86 15.74
N LYS A 45 -9.26 -2.26 16.74
CA LYS A 45 -7.92 -1.67 16.99
C LYS A 45 -6.99 -1.92 15.81
N TYR A 46 -7.02 -3.11 15.24
CA TYR A 46 -6.25 -3.47 14.07
C TYR A 46 -6.65 -2.62 12.85
N ILE A 47 -7.95 -2.44 12.61
CA ILE A 47 -8.46 -1.59 11.52
C ILE A 47 -7.93 -0.16 11.65
N ILE A 48 -7.99 0.47 12.83
CA ILE A 48 -7.47 1.83 13.02
C ILE A 48 -5.98 1.89 12.67
N ILE A 49 -5.16 1.02 13.28
CA ILE A 49 -3.71 1.01 13.06
C ILE A 49 -3.40 0.80 11.56
N CYS A 50 -4.15 -0.10 10.91
CA CYS A 50 -3.96 -0.41 9.50
C CYS A 50 -4.33 0.78 8.59
N THR A 51 -5.47 1.44 8.83
CA THR A 51 -5.88 2.63 8.05
C THR A 51 -4.87 3.76 8.15
N VAL A 52 -4.34 4.04 9.34
CA VAL A 52 -3.31 5.07 9.55
C VAL A 52 -2.03 4.69 8.80
N GLY A 53 -1.58 3.43 8.89
CA GLY A 53 -0.41 2.94 8.18
C GLY A 53 -0.55 3.03 6.66
N VAL A 54 -1.70 2.64 6.10
CA VAL A 54 -1.96 2.71 4.65
C VAL A 54 -2.00 4.16 4.16
N ALA A 55 -2.58 5.08 4.95
CA ALA A 55 -2.61 6.50 4.61
C ALA A 55 -1.20 7.11 4.58
N PHE A 56 -0.36 6.81 5.58
CA PHE A 56 1.04 7.24 5.57
C PHE A 56 1.85 6.57 4.45
N GLY A 57 1.56 5.31 4.13
CA GLY A 57 2.14 4.62 2.98
C GLY A 57 1.82 5.33 1.66
N LEU A 58 0.55 5.69 1.43
CA LEU A 58 0.14 6.44 0.25
C LEU A 58 0.86 7.79 0.19
N PHE A 59 0.88 8.51 1.31
CA PHE A 59 1.54 9.81 1.40
C PHE A 59 3.02 9.72 1.05
N GLY A 60 3.73 8.73 1.60
CA GLY A 60 5.13 8.45 1.25
C GLY A 60 5.31 8.15 -0.24
N THR A 61 4.46 7.31 -0.83
CA THR A 61 4.48 7.00 -2.27
C THR A 61 4.27 8.26 -3.12
N VAL A 62 3.36 9.15 -2.73
CA VAL A 62 3.11 10.42 -3.41
C VAL A 62 4.33 11.34 -3.32
N LEU A 63 4.99 11.42 -2.15
CA LEU A 63 6.20 12.23 -1.99
C LEU A 63 7.35 11.71 -2.85
N VAL A 64 7.56 10.39 -2.89
CA VAL A 64 8.58 9.76 -3.75
C VAL A 64 8.29 10.06 -5.21
N TYR A 65 7.04 9.87 -5.66
CA TYR A 65 6.63 10.19 -7.02
C TYR A 65 6.86 11.68 -7.35
N ALA A 66 6.45 12.59 -6.45
CA ALA A 66 6.60 14.03 -6.66
C ALA A 66 8.07 14.44 -6.81
N ASN A 67 8.95 13.86 -5.98
CA ASN A 67 10.38 14.12 -6.09
C ASN A 67 10.98 13.54 -7.38
N ALA A 68 10.71 12.27 -7.69
CA ALA A 68 11.20 11.63 -8.91
C ALA A 68 10.71 12.37 -10.17
N ALA A 69 9.43 12.77 -10.21
CA ALA A 69 8.87 13.54 -11.32
C ALA A 69 9.51 14.93 -11.48
N SER A 70 10.05 15.52 -10.40
CA SER A 70 10.72 16.82 -10.45
C SER A 70 12.18 16.74 -10.94
N VAL A 71 12.84 15.60 -10.77
CA VAL A 71 14.26 15.40 -11.14
C VAL A 71 14.40 14.65 -12.47
N MET A 72 13.39 13.85 -12.86
CA MET A 72 13.40 13.11 -14.12
C MET A 72 13.12 14.02 -15.33
N PRO A 73 13.86 13.88 -16.45
CA PRO A 73 13.55 14.57 -17.70
C PRO A 73 12.22 14.12 -18.31
N GLN A 74 11.78 12.89 -18.05
CA GLN A 74 10.48 12.35 -18.43
C GLN A 74 9.66 12.00 -17.18
N ALA A 75 8.80 12.91 -16.74
CA ALA A 75 7.99 12.74 -15.53
C ALA A 75 7.08 11.49 -15.54
N GLU A 76 6.65 11.04 -16.73
CA GLU A 76 5.85 9.82 -16.88
C GLU A 76 6.57 8.56 -16.38
N MET A 77 7.91 8.56 -16.42
CA MET A 77 8.71 7.42 -15.98
C MET A 77 8.82 7.33 -14.46
N ALA A 78 8.52 8.41 -13.73
CA ALA A 78 8.56 8.46 -12.27
C ALA A 78 7.54 7.52 -11.59
N ILE A 79 6.55 7.04 -12.34
CA ILE A 79 5.60 6.06 -11.84
C ILE A 79 6.20 4.64 -11.73
N PHE A 80 7.32 4.38 -12.43
CA PHE A 80 7.97 3.08 -12.46
C PHE A 80 9.06 2.98 -11.40
N TRP A 81 8.94 2.01 -10.50
CA TRP A 81 9.89 1.77 -9.41
C TRP A 81 11.32 1.54 -9.92
N SER A 82 11.46 0.79 -11.00
CA SER A 82 12.76 0.53 -11.64
C SER A 82 13.46 1.78 -12.18
N GLU A 83 12.73 2.81 -12.57
CA GLU A 83 13.31 4.08 -13.02
C GLU A 83 13.65 4.99 -11.84
N VAL A 84 12.79 4.99 -10.80
CA VAL A 84 13.06 5.71 -9.54
C VAL A 84 14.35 5.21 -8.87
N LEU A 85 14.63 3.90 -8.93
CA LEU A 85 15.87 3.32 -8.38
C LEU A 85 17.15 3.66 -9.17
N LYS A 86 17.04 4.16 -10.40
CA LYS A 86 18.20 4.50 -11.25
C LYS A 86 18.64 5.96 -11.08
N GLN A 87 17.84 6.80 -10.43
CA GLN A 87 18.22 8.17 -10.06
C GLN A 87 19.10 8.19 -8.83
#